data_AF-A0A9D5N780-F1
#
_entry.id   AF-A0A9D5N780-F1
#
_cell.length_a   1.000
_cell.length_b   1.000
_cell.length_c   1.000
_cell.angle_alpha   90.00
_cell.angle_beta   90.00
_cell.angle_gamma   90.00
#
_symmetry.space_group_name_H-M   'P 1'
#
loop_
_entity.id
_entity.type
_entity.pdbx_description
1 polymer ?
#
loop_
_entity_poly.entity_id
_entity_poly.type
_entity_poly.pdbx_seq_one_letter_code
_entity_poly.pdbx_strand_id
1 'polypeptide(L)'
;MPMRESGMLNGGGIYDFYETSDGRFMGVGSLEPKFFAALCVGLGHPEWKDGKILKTDTGMVKKTFREVFKTKTRDEWTAVFEDLDACVEPVMDLEEVSKDEHLVQRGMWPSVEVPVSGSSASFGAVESSHPDADPSNVSDSSCSGDASNASDGSSGSGEAGGIRITQMGCPMNLSACPPPLRPCGISGRLSHGADPAVTWLQP
;
A
#
# COMPACT_ATOMS: atom_id res chain seq x y z
N MET A 1 21.90 12.68 -12.21
CA MET A 1 20.69 12.35 -11.43
C MET A 1 20.32 13.56 -10.59
N PRO A 2 19.02 13.84 -10.36
CA PRO A 2 18.61 14.93 -9.49
C PRO A 2 19.12 14.72 -8.06
N MET A 3 19.41 15.82 -7.35
CA MET A 3 19.84 15.77 -5.95
C MET A 3 18.63 15.43 -5.07
N ARG A 4 18.85 14.73 -3.94
CA ARG A 4 17.77 14.46 -2.97
C ARG A 4 17.19 15.77 -2.47
N GLU A 5 15.88 15.78 -2.27
CA GLU A 5 15.13 16.92 -1.74
C GLU A 5 15.31 18.23 -2.54
N SER A 6 15.62 18.13 -3.83
CA SER A 6 15.82 19.31 -4.69
C SER A 6 14.61 19.69 -5.53
N GLY A 7 13.56 18.87 -5.57
CA GLY A 7 12.41 19.00 -6.46
C GLY A 7 11.11 18.57 -5.79
N MET A 8 10.00 18.87 -6.46
CA MET A 8 8.65 18.70 -5.91
C MET A 8 8.34 17.24 -5.51
N LEU A 9 8.80 16.26 -6.28
CA LEU A 9 8.45 14.85 -6.12
C LEU A 9 9.55 13.99 -5.46
N ASN A 10 10.62 14.62 -4.96
CA ASN A 10 11.75 13.90 -4.34
C ASN A 10 12.08 14.38 -2.92
N GLY A 11 11.06 14.92 -2.23
CA GLY A 11 11.19 15.45 -0.87
C GLY A 11 11.59 16.92 -0.82
N GLY A 12 11.73 17.64 -1.93
CA GLY A 12 12.07 19.07 -1.90
C GLY A 12 10.90 20.00 -1.53
N GLY A 13 9.68 19.47 -1.56
CA GLY A 13 8.46 20.18 -1.17
C GLY A 13 7.77 19.51 0.02
N ILE A 14 6.44 19.65 0.08
CA ILE A 14 5.62 19.01 1.11
C ILE A 14 5.37 17.52 0.85
N TYR A 15 5.56 17.05 -0.40
CA TYR A 15 5.51 15.65 -0.76
C TYR A 15 6.76 14.96 -0.21
N ASP A 16 6.61 14.34 0.95
CA ASP A 16 7.71 13.78 1.73
C ASP A 16 7.20 12.82 2.82
N PHE A 17 8.13 12.21 3.55
CA PHE A 17 7.86 11.45 4.76
C PHE A 17 8.09 12.30 6.01
N TYR A 18 7.16 12.18 6.96
CA TYR A 18 7.17 12.94 8.22
C TYR A 18 7.24 11.98 9.39
N GLU A 19 8.25 12.17 10.23
CA GLU A 19 8.46 11.38 11.45
C GLU A 19 7.42 11.74 12.52
N THR A 20 6.83 10.73 13.16
CA THR A 20 5.83 10.86 14.22
C THR A 20 6.46 10.74 15.61
N SER A 21 5.68 10.93 16.68
CA SER A 21 6.22 10.94 18.05
C SER A 21 6.83 9.61 18.49
N ASP A 22 6.38 8.50 17.90
CA ASP A 22 6.83 7.13 18.13
C ASP A 22 8.00 6.69 17.22
N GLY A 23 8.60 7.63 16.46
CA GLY A 23 9.73 7.36 15.57
C GLY A 23 9.34 6.61 14.28
N ARG A 24 8.03 6.47 14.04
CA ARG A 24 7.48 5.94 12.79
C ARG A 24 7.22 7.10 11.81
N PHE A 25 6.62 6.81 10.66
CA PHE A 25 6.47 7.81 9.60
C PHE A 25 5.07 7.81 8.99
N MET A 26 4.62 9.00 8.59
CA MET A 26 3.49 9.21 7.68
C MET A 26 4.04 9.66 6.32
N GLY A 27 3.51 9.11 5.22
CA GLY A 27 3.74 9.60 3.88
C GLY A 27 2.70 10.65 3.49
N VAL A 28 3.12 11.80 2.97
CA VAL A 28 2.22 12.88 2.55
C VAL A 28 2.32 13.07 1.05
N GLY A 29 1.18 12.91 0.38
CA GLY A 29 1.02 13.00 -1.08
C GLY A 29 0.19 14.19 -1.58
N SER A 30 -0.15 15.15 -0.71
CA SER A 30 -1.19 16.17 -0.94
C SER A 30 -0.80 17.29 -1.93
N LEU A 31 -0.54 16.95 -3.19
CA LEU A 31 -0.08 17.89 -4.23
C LEU A 31 -1.22 18.72 -4.81
N GLU A 32 -2.42 18.15 -4.94
CA GLU A 32 -3.58 18.84 -5.48
C GLU A 32 -4.22 19.77 -4.44
N PRO A 33 -4.76 20.94 -4.85
CA PRO A 33 -5.29 21.94 -3.92
C PRO A 33 -6.34 21.42 -2.93
N LYS A 34 -7.21 20.50 -3.37
CA LYS A 34 -8.26 19.93 -2.50
C LYS A 34 -7.68 19.07 -1.36
N PHE A 35 -6.67 18.26 -1.66
CA PHE A 35 -6.04 17.38 -0.68
C PHE A 35 -5.14 18.19 0.25
N PHE A 36 -4.44 19.19 -0.28
CA PHE A 36 -3.67 20.11 0.53
C PHE A 36 -4.54 20.87 1.54
N ALA A 37 -5.73 21.33 1.12
CA ALA A 37 -6.68 21.95 2.02
C ALA A 37 -7.11 21.01 3.16
N ALA A 38 -7.39 19.73 2.85
CA ALA A 38 -7.72 18.72 3.85
C ALA A 38 -6.55 18.43 4.81
N LEU A 39 -5.32 18.33 4.28
CA LEU A 39 -4.09 18.20 5.07
C LEU A 39 -3.94 19.36 6.06
N CYS A 40 -4.07 20.60 5.57
CA CYS A 40 -4.00 21.80 6.40
C CYS A 40 -5.04 21.78 7.52
N VAL A 41 -6.27 21.32 7.26
CA VAL A 41 -7.29 21.18 8.30
C VAL A 41 -6.90 20.11 9.33
N GLY A 42 -6.45 18.93 8.88
CA GLY A 42 -6.04 17.83 9.77
C GLY A 42 -4.83 18.18 10.65
N LEU A 43 -3.92 19.01 10.14
CA LEU A 43 -2.74 19.49 10.88
C LEU A 43 -3.00 20.77 11.71
N GLY A 44 -4.22 21.31 11.70
CA GLY A 44 -4.57 22.49 12.51
C GLY A 44 -4.12 23.84 11.93
N HIS A 45 -3.88 23.91 10.62
CA HIS A 45 -3.47 25.10 9.87
C HIS A 45 -4.47 25.48 8.74
N PRO A 46 -5.78 25.65 9.02
CA PRO A 46 -6.79 25.92 8.01
C PRO A 46 -6.56 27.24 7.25
N GLU A 47 -5.78 28.17 7.79
CA GLU A 47 -5.38 29.42 7.16
C GLU A 47 -4.52 29.22 5.90
N TRP A 48 -3.88 28.06 5.74
CA TRP A 48 -3.04 27.74 4.58
C TRP A 48 -3.78 27.05 3.44
N LYS A 49 -5.05 26.70 3.61
CA LYS A 49 -5.82 25.86 2.66
C LYS A 49 -5.85 26.33 1.20
N ASP A 50 -5.59 27.61 0.94
CA ASP A 50 -5.58 28.16 -0.41
C ASP A 50 -4.29 27.86 -1.20
N GLY A 51 -3.30 27.23 -0.57
CA GLY A 51 -2.06 26.79 -1.19
C GLY A 51 -1.09 27.91 -1.57
N LYS A 52 -1.45 29.18 -1.33
CA LYS A 52 -0.59 30.31 -1.73
C LYS A 52 0.72 30.32 -0.94
N ILE A 53 0.68 29.88 0.32
CA ILE A 53 1.85 29.82 1.18
C ILE A 53 2.97 28.93 0.60
N LEU A 54 2.63 27.90 -0.16
CA LEU A 54 3.64 27.03 -0.80
C LEU A 54 4.45 27.78 -1.86
N LYS A 55 3.85 28.77 -2.54
CA LYS A 55 4.56 29.59 -3.53
C LYS A 55 5.49 30.61 -2.88
N THR A 56 5.21 31.00 -1.63
CA THR A 56 5.96 32.01 -0.90
C THR A 56 7.05 31.38 -0.05
N ASP A 57 6.72 30.35 0.73
CA ASP A 57 7.62 29.73 1.69
C ASP A 57 7.26 28.26 1.97
N THR A 58 7.52 27.39 0.98
CA THR A 58 7.37 25.93 1.16
C THR A 58 8.26 25.40 2.29
N GLY A 59 9.44 25.97 2.50
CA GLY A 59 10.39 25.50 3.52
C GLY A 59 9.85 25.66 4.94
N MET A 60 9.24 26.81 5.24
CA MET A 60 8.55 27.05 6.51
C MET A 60 7.40 26.08 6.72
N VAL A 61 6.52 25.92 5.72
CA VAL A 61 5.37 24.99 5.81
C VAL A 61 5.83 23.56 6.08
N LYS A 62 6.84 23.10 5.33
CA LYS A 62 7.42 21.76 5.51
C LYS A 62 7.99 21.57 6.93
N LYS A 63 8.69 22.58 7.45
CA LYS A 63 9.23 22.56 8.80
C LYS A 63 8.10 22.49 9.84
N THR A 64 7.07 23.31 9.71
CA THR A 64 5.91 23.29 10.62
C THR A 64 5.22 21.94 10.58
N PHE A 65 4.96 21.38 9.41
CA PHE A 65 4.36 20.05 9.31
C PHE A 65 5.20 18.99 10.02
N ARG A 66 6.53 19.02 9.86
CA ARG A 66 7.44 18.12 10.60
C ARG A 66 7.34 18.28 12.12
N GLU A 67 7.16 19.50 12.62
CA GLU A 67 6.95 19.73 14.06
C GLU A 67 5.58 19.21 14.52
N VAL A 68 4.52 19.44 13.73
CA VAL A 68 3.17 18.97 14.04
C VAL A 68 3.10 17.44 14.04
N PHE A 69 3.63 16.76 13.03
CA PHE A 69 3.60 15.29 12.97
C PHE A 69 4.27 14.63 14.19
N LYS A 70 5.28 15.28 14.80
CA LYS A 70 5.93 14.80 16.03
C LYS A 70 5.09 14.90 17.29
N THR A 71 3.89 15.47 17.23
CA THR A 71 3.02 15.66 18.41
C THR A 71 2.13 14.45 18.72
N LYS A 72 1.98 13.51 17.78
CA LYS A 72 1.13 12.31 17.92
C LYS A 72 1.82 11.09 17.33
N THR A 73 1.36 9.90 17.72
CA THR A 73 1.84 8.64 17.14
C THR A 73 1.34 8.47 15.71
N ARG A 74 1.94 7.56 14.95
CA ARG A 74 1.49 7.21 13.59
C ARG A 74 0.02 6.77 13.57
N ASP A 75 -0.37 5.93 14.51
CA ASP A 75 -1.73 5.37 14.54
C ASP A 75 -2.77 6.44 14.93
N GLU A 76 -2.40 7.39 15.81
CA GLU A 76 -3.24 8.56 16.10
C GLU A 76 -3.42 9.45 14.86
N TRP A 77 -2.36 9.68 14.08
CA TRP A 77 -2.48 10.42 12.82
C TRP A 77 -3.30 9.67 11.78
N THR A 78 -3.15 8.35 11.70
CA THR A 78 -3.94 7.51 10.79
C THR A 78 -5.43 7.69 11.08
N ALA A 79 -5.84 7.65 12.35
CA ALA A 79 -7.22 7.91 12.74
C ALA A 79 -7.70 9.34 12.42
N VAL A 80 -6.83 10.35 12.48
CA VAL A 80 -7.17 11.73 12.09
C VAL A 80 -7.43 11.84 10.59
N PHE A 81 -6.66 11.11 9.78
CA PHE A 81 -6.72 11.22 8.32
C PHE A 81 -7.64 10.17 7.66
N GLU A 82 -8.13 9.17 8.38
CA GLU A 82 -9.02 8.12 7.87
C GLU A 82 -10.26 8.67 7.14
N ASP A 83 -10.89 9.71 7.71
CA ASP A 83 -12.07 10.36 7.13
C ASP A 83 -11.72 11.59 6.25
N LEU A 84 -10.44 11.95 6.16
CA LEU A 84 -9.98 13.10 5.40
C LEU A 84 -9.37 12.66 4.08
N ASP A 85 -9.95 13.14 2.98
CA ASP A 85 -9.36 13.02 1.65
C ASP A 85 -8.12 13.96 1.55
N ALA A 86 -7.03 13.59 2.22
CA ALA A 86 -5.81 14.38 2.37
C ALA A 86 -4.58 13.72 1.73
N CYS A 87 -4.70 12.50 1.20
CA CYS A 87 -3.56 11.73 0.67
C CYS A 87 -2.42 11.59 1.69
N VAL A 88 -2.75 11.16 2.91
CA VAL A 88 -1.79 10.91 3.98
C VAL A 88 -1.98 9.47 4.44
N GLU A 89 -0.91 8.68 4.42
CA GLU A 89 -0.96 7.24 4.74
C GLU A 89 0.17 6.85 5.69
N PRO A 90 -0.06 5.88 6.60
CA PRO A 90 1.01 5.36 7.44
C PRO A 90 2.04 4.61 6.61
N VAL A 91 3.33 4.82 6.92
CA VAL A 91 4.39 3.97 6.38
C VAL A 91 4.40 2.67 7.18
N MET A 92 4.09 1.57 6.48
CA MET A 92 3.98 0.23 7.06
C MET A 92 5.27 -0.58 6.89
N ASP A 93 5.53 -1.47 7.85
CA ASP A 93 6.54 -2.50 7.71
C ASP A 93 5.99 -3.76 7.00
N LEU A 94 6.87 -4.71 6.65
CA LEU A 94 6.47 -5.91 5.91
C LEU A 94 5.47 -6.80 6.68
N GLU A 95 5.56 -6.84 8.01
CA GLU A 95 4.65 -7.66 8.82
C GLU A 95 3.24 -7.03 8.89
N GLU A 96 3.16 -5.70 8.97
CA GLU A 96 1.91 -4.95 8.90
C GLU A 96 1.27 -5.08 7.52
N VAL A 97 2.05 -4.91 6.45
CA VAL A 97 1.60 -5.07 5.05
C VAL A 97 0.96 -6.44 4.82
N SER A 98 1.50 -7.50 5.43
CA SER A 98 0.95 -8.86 5.30
C SER A 98 -0.46 -9.03 5.91
N LYS A 99 -0.87 -8.12 6.79
CA LYS A 99 -2.14 -8.14 7.51
C LYS A 99 -3.10 -7.04 7.02
N ASP A 100 -2.66 -6.20 6.09
CA ASP A 100 -3.44 -5.08 5.58
C ASP A 100 -4.69 -5.57 4.82
N GLU A 101 -5.86 -5.05 5.21
CA GLU A 101 -7.15 -5.47 4.67
C GLU A 101 -7.23 -5.20 3.17
N HIS A 102 -6.71 -4.06 2.71
CA HIS A 102 -6.75 -3.66 1.31
C HIS A 102 -5.92 -4.57 0.41
N LEU A 103 -4.77 -5.05 0.88
CA LEU A 103 -3.90 -5.97 0.14
C LEU A 103 -4.43 -7.40 0.18
N VAL A 104 -4.93 -7.85 1.34
CA VAL A 104 -5.48 -9.21 1.51
C VAL A 104 -6.74 -9.39 0.65
N GLN A 105 -7.68 -8.45 0.70
CA GLN A 105 -8.92 -8.53 -0.09
C GLN A 105 -8.67 -8.55 -1.61
N ARG A 106 -7.57 -7.93 -2.06
CA ARG A 106 -7.18 -7.88 -3.47
C ARG A 106 -6.26 -9.03 -3.89
N GLY A 107 -5.88 -9.92 -2.97
CA GLY A 107 -4.91 -10.99 -3.25
C GLY A 107 -3.52 -10.48 -3.62
N MET A 108 -3.15 -9.28 -3.18
CA MET A 108 -1.87 -8.62 -3.52
C MET A 108 -0.69 -9.08 -2.65
N TRP A 109 -0.95 -9.93 -1.65
CA TRP A 109 0.08 -10.55 -0.80
C TRP A 109 -0.03 -12.08 -0.83
N PRO A 110 0.33 -12.74 -1.95
CA PRO A 110 0.22 -14.19 -2.07
C PRO A 110 1.29 -14.89 -1.22
N SER A 111 0.88 -15.90 -0.46
CA SER A 111 1.81 -16.83 0.17
C SER A 111 2.24 -17.88 -0.86
N VAL A 112 3.54 -17.93 -1.16
CA VAL A 112 4.13 -18.94 -2.05
C VAL A 112 4.89 -19.94 -1.20
N GLU A 113 4.54 -21.22 -1.33
CA GLU A 113 5.34 -22.29 -0.76
C GLU A 113 6.62 -22.44 -1.58
N VAL A 114 7.76 -22.16 -0.98
CA VAL A 114 9.06 -22.37 -1.63
C VAL A 114 9.57 -23.76 -1.25
N PRO A 115 9.73 -24.70 -2.20
CA PRO A 115 10.31 -26.00 -1.88
C PRO A 115 11.77 -25.80 -1.47
N VAL A 116 12.06 -26.02 -0.19
CA VAL A 116 13.44 -26.01 0.32
C VAL A 116 14.10 -27.32 -0.10
N SER A 117 14.65 -27.34 -1.33
CA SER A 117 15.49 -28.44 -1.79
C SER A 117 16.85 -28.33 -1.13
N GLY A 118 17.16 -29.27 -0.23
CA GLY A 118 18.52 -29.49 0.24
C GLY A 118 19.45 -29.84 -0.92
N SER A 119 20.59 -29.17 -0.97
CA SER A 119 21.73 -29.29 -1.90
C SER A 119 21.49 -28.87 -3.36
N SER A 120 22.10 -27.73 -3.70
CA SER A 120 22.43 -27.22 -5.05
C SER A 120 21.53 -27.68 -6.20
N ALA A 121 20.48 -26.91 -6.49
CA ALA A 121 19.80 -26.99 -7.77
C ALA A 121 19.48 -25.57 -8.26
N SER A 122 19.92 -25.32 -9.49
CA SER A 122 19.75 -24.10 -10.31
C SER A 122 18.47 -23.32 -10.04
N PHE A 123 18.56 -21.99 -10.08
CA PHE A 123 17.42 -21.07 -10.14
C PHE A 123 16.55 -21.43 -11.35
N GLY A 124 15.50 -22.23 -11.12
CA GLY A 124 14.42 -22.44 -12.07
C GLY A 124 13.47 -21.24 -11.99
N ALA A 125 13.07 -20.72 -13.15
CA ALA A 125 12.14 -19.61 -13.26
C ALA A 125 10.83 -19.91 -12.49
N VAL A 126 10.38 -18.94 -11.69
CA VAL A 126 9.03 -18.92 -11.15
C VAL A 126 8.09 -18.64 -12.31
N GLU A 127 7.28 -19.62 -12.70
CA GLU A 127 6.22 -19.41 -13.66
C GLU A 127 5.10 -18.63 -12.96
N SER A 128 5.06 -17.32 -13.20
CA SER A 128 3.92 -16.51 -12.80
C SER A 128 2.75 -16.83 -13.74
N SER A 129 1.67 -17.38 -13.22
CA SER A 129 0.41 -17.52 -13.94
C SER A 129 -0.29 -16.17 -14.08
N HIS A 130 0.32 -15.26 -14.84
CA HIS A 130 -0.36 -14.10 -15.41
C HIS A 130 -1.03 -14.56 -16.71
N PRO A 131 -2.37 -14.49 -16.84
CA PRO A 131 -3.09 -15.10 -17.96
C PRO A 131 -2.89 -14.46 -19.36
N ASP A 132 -1.93 -13.54 -19.58
CA ASP A 132 -1.82 -12.81 -20.86
C ASP A 132 -0.38 -12.46 -21.32
N ALA A 133 0.63 -13.30 -21.03
CA ALA A 133 1.98 -13.07 -21.57
C ALA A 133 2.13 -13.66 -22.99
N ASP A 134 2.17 -12.80 -24.01
CA ASP A 134 2.46 -13.15 -25.42
C ASP A 134 3.92 -13.63 -25.58
N PRO A 135 4.16 -14.87 -26.05
CA PRO A 135 5.50 -15.47 -26.09
C PRO A 135 6.41 -14.95 -27.22
N SER A 136 6.03 -13.91 -27.97
CA SER A 136 6.80 -13.50 -29.17
C SER A 136 8.02 -12.60 -28.91
N ASN A 137 8.40 -12.29 -27.66
CA ASN A 137 9.45 -11.28 -27.41
C ASN A 137 10.50 -11.68 -26.35
N VAL A 138 11.13 -12.83 -26.54
CA VAL A 138 12.34 -13.20 -25.80
C VAL A 138 13.47 -13.44 -26.80
N SER A 139 14.39 -12.47 -26.93
CA SER A 139 15.62 -12.64 -27.70
C SER A 139 16.78 -12.92 -26.75
N ASP A 140 17.24 -14.18 -26.74
CA ASP A 140 18.38 -14.66 -25.96
C ASP A 140 19.68 -14.03 -26.45
N SER A 141 20.38 -13.34 -25.54
CA SER A 141 21.75 -12.87 -25.74
C SER A 141 22.68 -13.73 -24.88
N SER A 142 23.31 -14.74 -25.47
CA SER A 142 24.23 -15.64 -24.79
C SER A 142 25.60 -14.99 -24.54
N CYS A 143 26.01 -14.86 -23.28
CA CYS A 143 27.41 -14.61 -22.89
C CYS A 143 28.07 -15.94 -22.51
N SER A 144 29.04 -16.38 -23.30
CA SER A 144 29.83 -17.58 -23.04
C SER A 144 30.96 -17.30 -22.05
N GLY A 145 31.13 -18.15 -21.05
CA GLY A 145 32.28 -18.15 -20.14
C GLY A 145 32.58 -19.58 -19.67
N ASP A 146 33.77 -20.06 -20.01
CA ASP A 146 34.25 -21.43 -19.84
C ASP A 146 34.42 -21.86 -18.39
N ALA A 147 34.03 -23.10 -18.08
CA ALA A 147 34.28 -23.78 -16.81
C ALA A 147 35.41 -24.82 -16.99
N SER A 148 36.35 -24.87 -16.03
CA SER A 148 37.30 -25.96 -15.87
C SER A 148 37.37 -26.40 -14.40
N ASN A 149 37.47 -27.71 -14.23
CA ASN A 149 37.06 -28.54 -13.09
C ASN A 149 38.21 -28.91 -12.11
N ALA A 150 37.84 -29.41 -10.91
CA ALA A 150 38.52 -30.37 -9.99
C ALA A 150 38.19 -29.99 -8.51
N SER A 151 37.97 -30.87 -7.52
CA SER A 151 38.05 -32.34 -7.35
C SER A 151 37.54 -32.74 -5.94
N ASP A 152 37.15 -34.02 -5.80
CA ASP A 152 37.24 -34.94 -4.64
C ASP A 152 36.40 -34.80 -3.34
N GLY A 153 35.72 -35.91 -2.97
CA GLY A 153 36.00 -36.59 -1.69
C GLY A 153 34.87 -36.88 -0.68
N SER A 154 34.38 -38.14 -0.71
CA SER A 154 34.15 -39.06 0.45
C SER A 154 32.93 -38.93 1.41
N SER A 155 32.12 -40.01 1.39
CA SER A 155 31.65 -40.89 2.50
C SER A 155 30.83 -40.35 3.69
N GLY A 156 29.67 -40.97 3.96
CA GLY A 156 28.99 -40.88 5.25
C GLY A 156 27.62 -41.59 5.31
N SER A 157 27.60 -42.76 5.94
CA SER A 157 26.47 -43.64 6.26
C SER A 157 25.45 -43.06 7.26
N GLY A 158 24.18 -43.43 7.16
CA GLY A 158 23.17 -43.16 8.20
C GLY A 158 21.80 -43.75 7.89
N GLU A 159 21.25 -44.46 8.87
CA GLU A 159 20.19 -45.46 8.81
C GLU A 159 18.75 -44.97 8.56
N ALA A 160 17.93 -45.94 8.16
CA ALA A 160 16.49 -45.86 7.98
C ALA A 160 15.72 -45.76 9.32
N GLY A 161 14.62 -45.01 9.31
CA GLY A 161 13.63 -45.00 10.39
C GLY A 161 12.31 -44.44 9.88
N GLY A 162 11.40 -45.32 9.44
CA GLY A 162 10.03 -44.94 9.13
C GLY A 162 9.19 -44.78 10.40
N ILE A 163 8.03 -44.12 10.28
CA ILE A 163 6.73 -44.55 10.81
C ILE A 163 5.64 -43.69 10.14
N ARG A 164 4.68 -44.39 9.53
CA ARG A 164 3.39 -43.91 9.02
C ARG A 164 2.52 -43.37 10.16
N ILE A 165 1.55 -42.51 9.87
CA ILE A 165 0.14 -42.66 10.32
C ILE A 165 -0.78 -41.76 9.45
N THR A 166 -1.54 -42.47 8.60
CA THR A 166 -2.93 -42.26 8.13
C THR A 166 -3.49 -40.88 7.75
N GLN A 167 -3.73 -40.77 6.45
CA GLN A 167 -4.95 -40.29 5.80
C GLN A 167 -6.23 -40.54 6.62
N MET A 168 -6.85 -39.48 7.12
CA MET A 168 -8.32 -39.41 7.28
C MET A 168 -8.83 -38.48 6.20
N GLY A 169 -9.54 -39.06 5.24
CA GLY A 169 -10.33 -38.33 4.29
C GLY A 169 -11.70 -37.96 4.85
N CYS A 170 -12.23 -36.92 4.22
CA CYS A 170 -13.65 -36.61 3.99
C CYS A 170 -14.41 -35.87 5.11
N PRO A 171 -15.47 -35.10 4.78
CA PRO A 171 -15.98 -34.70 3.45
C PRO A 171 -16.22 -33.19 3.29
N MET A 172 -16.26 -32.76 2.04
CA MET A 172 -16.94 -31.55 1.60
C MET A 172 -18.40 -31.57 2.08
N ASN A 173 -18.87 -30.50 2.71
CA ASN A 173 -20.29 -30.13 2.66
C ASN A 173 -20.43 -28.62 2.45
N LEU A 174 -20.94 -28.27 1.26
CA LEU A 174 -21.47 -26.97 0.91
C LEU A 174 -22.68 -26.66 1.79
N SER A 175 -22.60 -25.61 2.61
CA SER A 175 -23.73 -24.72 2.95
C SER A 175 -23.37 -23.88 4.19
N ALA A 176 -22.75 -22.71 3.97
CA ALA A 176 -22.88 -21.52 4.83
C ALA A 176 -22.10 -20.34 4.24
N CYS A 177 -22.56 -19.77 3.12
CA CYS A 177 -22.21 -18.38 2.79
C CYS A 177 -23.08 -17.46 3.65
N PRO A 178 -22.53 -16.51 4.42
CA PRO A 178 -23.32 -15.45 5.01
C PRO A 178 -23.86 -14.52 3.89
N PRO A 179 -25.13 -14.06 3.96
CA PRO A 179 -25.73 -13.23 2.92
C PRO A 179 -25.13 -11.81 2.88
N PRO A 180 -25.16 -11.14 1.72
CA PRO A 180 -24.58 -9.81 1.56
C PRO A 180 -25.34 -8.74 2.35
N LEU A 181 -24.58 -7.73 2.77
CA LEU A 181 -25.00 -6.52 3.48
C LEU A 181 -26.19 -5.85 2.80
N ARG A 182 -27.12 -5.36 3.63
CA ARG A 182 -28.37 -4.69 3.23
C ARG A 182 -28.12 -3.47 2.32
N PRO A 183 -29.03 -3.16 1.38
CA PRO A 183 -29.01 -1.91 0.64
C PRO A 183 -29.36 -0.72 1.56
N CYS A 184 -28.56 0.34 1.45
CA CYS A 184 -28.81 1.65 2.04
C CYS A 184 -30.10 2.24 1.44
N GLY A 185 -31.22 2.11 2.17
CA GLY A 185 -32.52 2.64 1.77
C GLY A 185 -32.61 4.13 2.09
N ILE A 186 -32.47 4.97 1.07
CA ILE A 186 -32.91 6.37 1.10
C ILE A 186 -34.44 6.33 1.11
N SER A 187 -35.06 6.52 2.28
CA SER A 187 -36.50 6.79 2.36
C SER A 187 -36.73 8.29 2.18
N GLY A 188 -36.89 8.70 0.92
CA GLY A 188 -37.47 10.00 0.57
C GLY A 188 -38.95 9.99 0.92
N ARG A 189 -39.34 10.68 2.00
CA ARG A 189 -40.73 11.03 2.26
C ARG A 189 -41.03 12.35 1.56
N LEU A 190 -41.66 12.25 0.39
CA LEU A 190 -42.42 13.33 -0.23
C LEU A 190 -43.59 13.69 0.69
N SER A 191 -43.59 14.90 1.25
CA SER A 191 -44.82 15.56 1.68
C SER A 191 -44.93 16.87 0.92
N HIS A 192 -45.98 16.93 0.10
CA HIS A 192 -46.42 18.08 -0.66
C HIS A 192 -46.64 19.30 0.27
N GLY A 193 -46.11 20.45 -0.13
CA GLY A 193 -46.38 21.74 0.49
C GLY A 193 -45.98 22.84 -0.48
N ALA A 194 -46.98 23.57 -0.97
CA ALA A 194 -46.96 24.52 -2.07
C ALA A 194 -45.88 25.64 -1.98
N ASP A 195 -45.30 25.94 -3.14
CA ASP A 195 -44.71 27.24 -3.56
C ASP A 195 -45.86 28.30 -3.63
N PRO A 196 -45.64 29.64 -3.52
CA PRO A 196 -44.76 30.38 -4.41
C PRO A 196 -44.04 31.60 -3.80
N ALA A 197 -42.76 31.81 -4.10
CA ALA A 197 -42.22 33.12 -4.55
C ALA A 197 -40.68 33.14 -4.58
N VAL A 198 -40.08 32.87 -5.75
CA VAL A 198 -38.82 33.55 -6.13
C VAL A 198 -38.85 33.84 -7.63
N THR A 199 -39.13 35.09 -7.95
CA THR A 199 -39.05 35.70 -9.28
C THR A 199 -37.58 35.84 -9.68
N TRP A 200 -37.18 35.21 -10.79
CA TRP A 200 -35.89 35.48 -11.43
C TRP A 200 -36.01 36.70 -12.33
N LEU A 201 -35.31 37.78 -12.01
CA LEU A 201 -35.10 38.94 -12.88
C LEU A 201 -33.65 38.91 -13.41
N GLN A 202 -33.51 38.77 -14.73
CA GLN A 202 -32.38 39.28 -15.52
C GLN A 202 -32.89 40.54 -16.25
N PRO A 203 -32.02 41.49 -16.60
CA PRO A 203 -31.29 41.35 -17.87
C PRO A 203 -29.77 41.30 -17.73
#